data_AF-A0A212C0Z2-F1
#
_entry.id   AF-A0A212C0Z2-F1
#
_cell.length_a   1.000
_cell.length_b   1.000
_cell.length_c   1.000
_cell.angle_alpha   90.00
_cell.angle_beta   90.00
_cell.angle_gamma   90.00
#
_symmetry.space_group_name_H-M   'P 1'
#
loop_
_entity.id
_entity.type
_entity.pdbx_description
1 polymer ?
#
loop_
_entity_poly.entity_id
_entity_poly.type
_entity_poly.pdbx_seq_one_letter_code
_entity_poly.pdbx_strand_id
1 'polypeptide(L)'
;MGLELFRAHIISDQKVQNKTIDGILLLIERERNGEAIDRSLLRSLLSMLSDLQVPEYLHHVNKRLEEEADRLITYLDQTTHRVRGGVQVLLQQWIEYIKAFGSTIVINPEKDKTMVQELLDFKDKVDHIIDICFLKNEKFINAMKEAFETFINKRPNKPAELIAKYVDSKLRAGNKEATDEELEKMLDKIMIIFRFIYGKDVFEAFYKKDLAKRLLVGKSASVDAEKSMLSKLKHEDGELRRTLQSLACGKARVLAKNPKGKDIEDGDKFICNDDFKHKLFRIKINQIQMKETVEEQASTTERVFQDRQYQIDAAIVRIMKMRKTLSHNLLVSEVYNQLKFPV
;
A
#
# COMPACT_ATOMS: atom_id res chain seq x y z
N MET A 1 -13.88 -46.09 -19.59
CA MET A 1 -14.80 -47.24 -19.51
C MET A 1 -14.88 -47.90 -18.13
N GLY A 2 -13.86 -48.63 -17.64
CA GLY A 2 -13.96 -49.31 -16.32
C GLY A 2 -14.10 -48.36 -15.11
N LEU A 3 -13.31 -47.29 -15.07
CA LEU A 3 -13.40 -46.26 -14.02
C LEU A 3 -14.69 -45.44 -14.08
N GLU A 4 -15.25 -45.22 -15.28
CA GLU A 4 -16.53 -44.51 -15.45
C GLU A 4 -17.72 -45.36 -15.02
N LEU A 5 -17.71 -46.67 -15.30
CA LEU A 5 -18.73 -47.60 -14.82
C LEU A 5 -18.65 -47.78 -13.30
N PHE A 6 -17.43 -47.84 -12.74
CA PHE A 6 -17.21 -47.88 -11.30
C PHE A 6 -17.68 -46.58 -10.63
N ARG A 7 -17.41 -45.42 -11.24
CA ARG A 7 -17.94 -44.13 -10.78
C ARG A 7 -19.47 -44.13 -10.79
N ALA A 8 -20.08 -44.44 -11.93
CA ALA A 8 -21.52 -44.33 -12.15
C ALA A 8 -22.37 -45.30 -11.30
N HIS A 9 -21.84 -46.49 -10.99
CA HIS A 9 -22.61 -47.54 -10.31
C HIS A 9 -22.18 -47.84 -8.87
N ILE A 10 -20.93 -47.54 -8.47
CA ILE A 10 -20.42 -47.91 -7.14
C ILE A 10 -20.21 -46.65 -6.27
N ILE A 11 -19.53 -45.63 -6.77
CA ILE A 11 -19.22 -44.42 -5.98
C ILE A 11 -20.36 -43.38 -6.04
N SER A 12 -21.13 -43.33 -7.12
CA SER A 12 -22.33 -42.49 -7.23
C SER A 12 -23.54 -43.04 -6.43
N ASP A 13 -23.45 -44.25 -5.89
CA ASP A 13 -24.45 -44.75 -4.93
C ASP A 13 -24.24 -44.04 -3.59
N GLN A 14 -25.23 -43.23 -3.19
CA GLN A 14 -25.16 -42.38 -2.00
C GLN A 14 -24.88 -43.17 -0.71
N LYS A 15 -25.35 -44.43 -0.61
CA LYS A 15 -25.13 -45.25 0.59
C LYS A 15 -23.69 -45.75 0.65
N VAL A 16 -23.13 -46.15 -0.48
CA VAL A 16 -21.74 -46.60 -0.59
C VAL A 16 -20.79 -45.42 -0.38
N GLN A 17 -21.09 -44.27 -0.97
CA GLN A 17 -20.31 -43.04 -0.81
C GLN A 17 -20.26 -42.60 0.65
N ASN A 18 -21.42 -42.46 1.30
CA ASN A 18 -21.49 -42.02 2.70
C ASN A 18 -20.75 -42.99 3.63
N LYS A 19 -20.97 -44.30 3.48
CA LYS A 19 -20.23 -45.30 4.28
C LYS A 19 -18.72 -45.27 4.06
N THR A 20 -18.28 -45.01 2.82
CA THR A 20 -16.85 -44.95 2.49
C THR A 20 -16.21 -43.71 3.12
N ILE A 21 -16.88 -42.55 3.05
CA ILE A 21 -16.41 -41.30 3.67
C ILE A 21 -16.41 -41.44 5.20
N ASP A 22 -17.50 -41.92 5.80
CA ASP A 22 -17.60 -42.13 7.25
C ASP A 22 -16.55 -43.12 7.75
N GLY A 23 -16.29 -44.19 6.99
CA GLY A 23 -15.25 -45.17 7.30
C GLY A 23 -13.84 -44.58 7.23
N ILE A 24 -13.54 -43.76 6.23
CA ILE A 24 -12.24 -43.06 6.12
C ILE A 24 -12.05 -42.09 7.29
N LEU A 25 -13.09 -41.30 7.62
CA LEU A 25 -13.05 -40.37 8.76
C LEU A 25 -12.86 -41.11 10.08
N LEU A 26 -13.53 -42.25 10.28
CA LEU A 26 -13.37 -43.08 11.46
C LEU A 26 -11.95 -43.65 11.57
N LEU A 27 -11.34 -44.08 10.46
CA LEU A 27 -9.95 -44.55 10.46
C LEU A 27 -8.99 -43.41 10.84
N ILE A 28 -9.17 -42.21 10.30
CA ILE A 28 -8.37 -41.03 10.64
C ILE A 28 -8.55 -40.65 12.12
N GLU A 29 -9.78 -40.72 12.65
CA GLU A 29 -10.06 -40.43 14.05
C GLU A 29 -9.39 -41.44 14.98
N ARG A 30 -9.44 -42.74 14.66
CA ARG A 30 -8.77 -43.80 15.42
C ARG A 30 -7.25 -43.64 15.39
N GLU A 31 -6.68 -43.27 14.25
CA GLU A 31 -5.25 -42.97 14.13
C GLU A 31 -4.83 -41.76 14.99
N ARG A 32 -5.64 -40.70 15.00
CA ARG A 32 -5.40 -39.50 15.84
C ARG A 32 -5.46 -39.82 17.34
N ASN A 33 -6.26 -40.81 17.71
CA ASN A 33 -6.37 -41.30 19.09
C ASN A 33 -5.29 -42.34 19.45
N GLY A 34 -4.32 -42.59 18.57
CA GLY A 34 -3.16 -43.45 18.81
C GLY A 34 -3.36 -44.92 18.44
N GLU A 35 -4.47 -45.29 17.80
CA GLU A 35 -4.67 -46.66 17.30
C GLU A 35 -3.91 -46.88 15.98
N ALA A 36 -3.33 -48.07 15.84
CA ALA A 36 -2.69 -48.47 14.59
C ALA A 36 -3.76 -48.79 13.53
N ILE A 37 -3.74 -48.05 12.41
CA ILE A 37 -4.62 -48.28 11.26
C ILE A 37 -3.84 -48.73 10.02
N ASP A 38 -4.54 -49.35 9.07
CA ASP A 38 -3.98 -49.66 7.76
C ASP A 38 -3.90 -48.40 6.87
N ARG A 39 -2.73 -47.76 6.91
CA ARG A 39 -2.41 -46.58 6.09
C ARG A 39 -2.38 -46.87 4.59
N SER A 40 -2.13 -48.12 4.20
CA SER A 40 -2.06 -48.53 2.79
C SER A 40 -3.46 -48.53 2.16
N LEU A 41 -4.45 -49.01 2.92
CA LEU A 41 -5.87 -48.96 2.56
C LEU A 41 -6.36 -47.50 2.48
N LEU A 42 -6.04 -46.67 3.49
CA LEU A 42 -6.44 -45.26 3.51
C LEU A 42 -5.88 -44.50 2.29
N ARG A 43 -4.59 -44.69 1.99
CA ARG A 43 -3.93 -44.07 0.83
C ARG A 43 -4.56 -44.53 -0.49
N SER A 44 -4.89 -45.82 -0.62
CA SER A 44 -5.52 -46.37 -1.82
C SER A 44 -6.94 -45.83 -2.03
N LEU A 45 -7.72 -45.71 -0.95
CA LEU A 45 -9.07 -45.12 -0.97
C LEU A 45 -9.04 -43.62 -1.32
N LEU A 46 -8.11 -42.86 -0.72
CA LEU A 46 -7.96 -41.43 -1.01
C LEU A 46 -7.44 -41.17 -2.44
N SER A 47 -6.52 -42.00 -2.94
CA SER A 47 -6.06 -41.92 -4.34
C SER A 47 -7.21 -42.21 -5.31
N MET A 48 -8.00 -43.26 -5.02
CA MET A 48 -9.19 -43.59 -5.81
C MET A 48 -10.19 -42.44 -5.85
N LEU A 49 -10.47 -41.79 -4.71
CA LEU A 49 -11.37 -40.63 -4.65
C LEU A 49 -10.80 -39.41 -5.39
N SER A 50 -9.49 -39.17 -5.28
CA SER A 50 -8.78 -38.11 -6.00
C SER A 50 -8.84 -38.32 -7.52
N ASP A 51 -8.64 -39.55 -8.00
CA ASP A 51 -8.67 -39.89 -9.42
C ASP A 51 -10.09 -39.83 -10.02
N LEU A 52 -11.13 -39.88 -9.17
CA LEU A 52 -12.53 -39.91 -9.58
C LEU A 52 -13.27 -38.56 -9.45
N GLN A 53 -12.75 -37.53 -8.75
CA GLN A 53 -13.51 -36.33 -8.35
C GLN A 53 -12.85 -34.95 -8.60
N VAL A 54 -12.36 -34.65 -9.80
CA VAL A 54 -12.00 -33.25 -10.12
C VAL A 54 -13.23 -32.31 -10.26
N PRO A 55 -14.42 -32.72 -10.75
CA PRO A 55 -15.57 -31.80 -10.88
C PRO A 55 -16.35 -31.56 -9.58
N GLU A 56 -16.57 -32.60 -8.76
CA GLU A 56 -17.37 -32.50 -7.53
C GLU A 56 -16.62 -31.84 -6.38
N TYR A 57 -15.30 -32.04 -6.29
CA TYR A 57 -14.49 -31.34 -5.28
C TYR A 57 -14.49 -29.83 -5.53
N LEU A 58 -14.34 -29.37 -6.79
CA LEU A 58 -14.45 -27.95 -7.12
C LEU A 58 -15.85 -27.42 -6.85
N HIS A 59 -16.90 -28.19 -7.14
CA HIS A 59 -18.28 -27.82 -6.80
C HIS A 59 -18.52 -27.79 -5.28
N HIS A 60 -17.92 -28.72 -4.52
CA HIS A 60 -17.98 -28.74 -3.06
C HIS A 60 -17.20 -27.58 -2.45
N VAL A 61 -16.02 -27.23 -2.99
CA VAL A 61 -15.27 -26.04 -2.57
C VAL A 61 -16.08 -24.78 -2.86
N ASN A 62 -16.69 -24.66 -4.04
CA ASN A 62 -17.55 -23.51 -4.37
C ASN A 62 -18.78 -23.45 -3.46
N LYS A 63 -19.46 -24.59 -3.24
CA LYS A 63 -20.59 -24.69 -2.33
C LYS A 63 -20.20 -24.35 -0.89
N ARG A 64 -19.03 -24.81 -0.42
CA ARG A 64 -18.49 -24.47 0.90
C ARG A 64 -18.16 -22.98 0.98
N LEU A 65 -17.63 -22.37 -0.08
CA LEU A 65 -17.40 -20.92 -0.16
C LEU A 65 -18.73 -20.14 -0.12
N GLU A 66 -19.76 -20.59 -0.85
CA GLU A 66 -21.11 -20.01 -0.81
C GLU A 66 -21.75 -20.16 0.58
N GLU A 67 -21.66 -21.34 1.19
CA GLU A 67 -22.16 -21.58 2.56
C GLU A 67 -21.46 -20.72 3.61
N GLU A 68 -20.13 -20.51 3.51
CA GLU A 68 -19.41 -19.61 4.41
C GLU A 68 -19.72 -18.13 4.12
N ALA A 69 -20.00 -17.75 2.85
CA ALA A 69 -20.46 -16.42 2.49
C ALA A 69 -21.88 -16.13 3.05
N ASP A 70 -22.79 -17.10 2.98
CA ASP A 70 -24.13 -16.99 3.58
C ASP A 70 -24.08 -16.98 5.12
N ARG A 71 -23.12 -17.71 5.71
CA ARG A 71 -22.85 -17.61 7.15
C ARG A 71 -22.31 -16.25 7.53
N LEU A 72 -21.47 -15.61 6.71
CA LEU A 72 -21.03 -14.24 6.94
C LEU A 72 -22.20 -13.26 6.96
N ILE A 73 -23.19 -13.41 6.07
CA ILE A 73 -24.43 -12.63 6.10
C ILE A 73 -25.17 -12.84 7.42
N THR A 74 -25.25 -14.09 7.90
CA THR A 74 -25.83 -14.42 9.21
C THR A 74 -25.01 -13.82 10.36
N TYR A 75 -23.68 -13.84 10.32
CA TYR A 75 -22.82 -13.26 11.36
C TYR A 75 -22.84 -11.73 11.38
N LEU A 76 -23.13 -11.09 10.25
CA LEU A 76 -23.21 -9.64 10.10
C LEU A 76 -24.60 -9.08 10.40
N ASP A 77 -25.64 -9.92 10.35
CA ASP A 77 -27.00 -9.52 10.71
C ASP A 77 -27.13 -9.33 12.22
N GLN A 78 -27.22 -8.06 12.64
CA GLN A 78 -27.38 -7.64 14.03
C GLN A 78 -28.68 -8.16 14.69
N THR A 79 -29.66 -8.61 13.89
CA THR A 79 -30.91 -9.18 14.38
C THR A 79 -30.81 -10.68 14.68
N THR A 80 -29.78 -11.37 14.18
CA THR A 80 -29.54 -12.75 14.57
C THR A 80 -28.83 -12.79 15.92
N HIS A 81 -29.61 -13.03 16.98
CA HIS A 81 -29.12 -13.25 18.35
C HIS A 81 -28.23 -14.51 18.51
N ARG A 82 -27.76 -15.13 17.42
CA ARG A 82 -27.14 -16.46 17.42
C ARG A 82 -25.70 -16.49 17.93
N VAL A 83 -24.93 -15.39 17.83
CA VAL A 83 -23.59 -15.30 18.44
C VAL A 83 -23.35 -13.89 18.99
N ARG A 84 -23.57 -13.69 20.30
CA ARG A 84 -23.17 -12.44 20.98
C ARG A 84 -21.66 -12.23 20.82
N GLY A 85 -21.26 -11.10 20.24
CA GLY A 85 -19.85 -10.74 20.06
C GLY A 85 -19.17 -11.36 18.83
N GLY A 86 -19.86 -12.12 17.98
CA GLY A 86 -19.26 -12.77 16.80
C GLY A 86 -18.58 -11.78 15.85
N VAL A 87 -19.24 -10.64 15.56
CA VAL A 87 -18.67 -9.56 14.76
C VAL A 87 -17.39 -8.99 15.38
N GLN A 88 -17.32 -8.89 16.70
CA GLN A 88 -16.15 -8.34 17.39
C GLN A 88 -14.95 -9.29 17.32
N VAL A 89 -15.18 -10.59 17.49
CA VAL A 89 -14.13 -11.62 17.33
C VAL A 89 -13.64 -11.67 15.88
N LEU A 90 -14.56 -11.64 14.91
CA LEU A 90 -14.22 -11.60 13.49
C LEU A 90 -13.40 -10.35 13.14
N LEU A 91 -13.80 -9.20 13.65
CA LEU A 91 -13.09 -7.93 13.45
C LEU A 91 -11.67 -7.97 14.05
N GLN A 92 -11.51 -8.56 15.26
CA GLN A 92 -10.20 -8.74 15.86
C GLN A 92 -9.29 -9.64 15.02
N GLN A 93 -9.77 -10.81 14.60
CA GLN A 93 -9.00 -11.74 13.77
C GLN A 93 -8.68 -11.15 12.40
N TRP A 94 -9.59 -10.36 11.84
CA TRP A 94 -9.37 -9.62 10.60
C TRP A 94 -8.24 -8.58 10.73
N ILE A 95 -8.23 -7.81 11.81
CA ILE A 95 -7.15 -6.85 12.10
C ILE A 95 -5.81 -7.57 12.25
N GLU A 96 -5.78 -8.64 13.04
CA GLU A 96 -4.56 -9.43 13.28
C GLU A 96 -4.02 -10.02 11.98
N TYR A 97 -4.89 -10.57 11.13
CA TYR A 97 -4.52 -11.06 9.80
C TYR A 97 -3.92 -9.97 8.92
N ILE A 98 -4.59 -8.82 8.78
CA ILE A 98 -4.08 -7.70 7.96
C ILE A 98 -2.72 -7.25 8.47
N LYS A 99 -2.57 -7.07 9.80
CA LYS A 99 -1.31 -6.64 10.41
C LYS A 99 -0.21 -7.68 10.19
N ALA A 100 -0.50 -8.97 10.37
CA ALA A 100 0.48 -10.05 10.22
C ALA A 100 0.95 -10.16 8.76
N PHE A 101 0.02 -10.32 7.82
CA PHE A 101 0.35 -10.46 6.39
C PHE A 101 1.02 -9.18 5.86
N GLY A 102 0.45 -8.01 6.13
CA GLY A 102 1.02 -6.72 5.72
C GLY A 102 2.42 -6.47 6.27
N SER A 103 2.72 -6.90 7.50
CA SER A 103 4.08 -6.83 8.06
C SER A 103 5.09 -7.65 7.24
N THR A 104 4.69 -8.80 6.69
CA THR A 104 5.59 -9.62 5.85
C THR A 104 5.95 -8.96 4.52
N ILE A 105 5.08 -8.06 4.02
CA ILE A 105 5.33 -7.30 2.78
C ILE A 105 6.38 -6.21 3.03
N VAL A 106 6.25 -5.47 4.14
CA VAL A 106 7.08 -4.27 4.36
C VAL A 106 8.42 -4.54 5.06
N ILE A 107 8.52 -5.58 5.90
CA ILE A 107 9.70 -5.78 6.77
C ILE A 107 10.93 -6.30 6.01
N ASN A 108 10.74 -7.16 5.00
CA ASN A 108 11.86 -7.84 4.34
C ASN A 108 12.54 -6.94 3.28
N PRO A 109 13.81 -6.51 3.48
CA PRO A 109 14.51 -5.66 2.52
C PRO A 109 14.72 -6.30 1.15
N GLU A 110 14.78 -7.63 1.07
CA GLU A 110 14.95 -8.34 -0.21
C GLU A 110 13.75 -8.15 -1.14
N LYS A 111 12.58 -7.86 -0.57
CA LYS A 111 11.33 -7.61 -1.30
C LYS A 111 11.08 -6.12 -1.59
N ASP A 112 12.02 -5.22 -1.30
CA ASP A 112 11.86 -3.77 -1.51
C ASP A 112 11.46 -3.41 -2.94
N LYS A 113 11.90 -4.20 -3.93
CA LYS A 113 11.58 -3.99 -5.35
C LYS A 113 10.09 -4.21 -5.68
N THR A 114 9.45 -5.17 -5.01
CA THR A 114 8.04 -5.54 -5.25
C THR A 114 7.10 -4.99 -4.18
N MET A 115 7.64 -4.47 -3.08
CA MET A 115 6.87 -4.02 -1.90
C MET A 115 5.69 -3.11 -2.25
N VAL A 116 5.88 -2.06 -3.06
CA VAL A 116 4.78 -1.13 -3.37
C VAL A 116 3.69 -1.80 -4.20
N GLN A 117 4.06 -2.64 -5.16
CA GLN A 117 3.09 -3.40 -5.96
C GLN A 117 2.32 -4.39 -5.09
N GLU A 118 3.01 -5.17 -4.24
CA GLU A 118 2.38 -6.12 -3.32
C GLU A 118 1.44 -5.41 -2.33
N LEU A 119 1.77 -4.19 -1.87
CA LEU A 119 0.87 -3.39 -1.03
C LEU A 119 -0.41 -2.95 -1.76
N LEU A 120 -0.30 -2.56 -3.03
CA LEU A 120 -1.45 -2.17 -3.86
C LEU A 120 -2.35 -3.38 -4.10
N ASP A 121 -1.77 -4.52 -4.50
CA ASP A 121 -2.51 -5.75 -4.76
C ASP A 121 -3.19 -6.28 -3.48
N PHE A 122 -2.48 -6.19 -2.35
CA PHE A 122 -3.04 -6.57 -1.05
C PHE A 122 -4.20 -5.65 -0.65
N LYS A 123 -4.07 -4.33 -0.88
CA LYS A 123 -5.15 -3.37 -0.62
C LYS A 123 -6.39 -3.65 -1.46
N ASP A 124 -6.20 -3.90 -2.77
CA ASP A 124 -7.30 -4.24 -3.68
C ASP A 124 -8.03 -5.51 -3.21
N LYS A 125 -7.29 -6.56 -2.81
CA LYS A 125 -7.87 -7.79 -2.27
C LYS A 125 -8.67 -7.54 -0.99
N VAL A 126 -8.12 -6.76 -0.07
CA VAL A 126 -8.77 -6.43 1.21
C VAL A 126 -10.03 -5.59 0.98
N ASP A 127 -9.99 -4.59 0.11
CA ASP A 127 -11.15 -3.76 -0.23
C ASP A 127 -12.26 -4.59 -0.87
N HIS A 128 -11.91 -5.50 -1.78
CA HIS A 128 -12.87 -6.39 -2.41
C HIS A 128 -13.61 -7.28 -1.41
N ILE A 129 -12.89 -7.84 -0.43
CA ILE A 129 -13.51 -8.62 0.64
C ILE A 129 -14.43 -7.76 1.51
N ILE A 130 -14.02 -6.53 1.84
CA ILE A 130 -14.85 -5.61 2.63
C ILE A 130 -16.12 -5.22 1.85
N ASP A 131 -16.00 -5.00 0.55
CA ASP A 131 -17.11 -4.63 -0.32
C ASP A 131 -18.13 -5.77 -0.45
N ILE A 132 -17.68 -6.95 -0.87
CA ILE A 132 -18.55 -8.09 -1.16
C ILE A 132 -18.93 -8.86 0.10
N CYS A 133 -17.94 -9.32 0.87
CA CYS A 133 -18.17 -10.25 1.97
C CYS A 133 -18.68 -9.55 3.24
N PHE A 134 -18.25 -8.29 3.46
CA PHE A 134 -18.67 -7.50 4.62
C PHE A 134 -19.69 -6.41 4.29
N LEU A 135 -20.24 -6.39 3.07
CA LEU A 135 -21.31 -5.47 2.66
C LEU A 135 -20.99 -3.99 2.95
N LYS A 136 -19.74 -3.59 2.73
CA LYS A 136 -19.21 -2.25 3.05
C LYS A 136 -19.42 -1.83 4.52
N ASN A 137 -19.30 -2.76 5.46
CA ASN A 137 -19.46 -2.46 6.88
C ASN A 137 -18.37 -1.48 7.37
N GLU A 138 -18.79 -0.29 7.81
CA GLU A 138 -17.91 0.80 8.28
C GLU A 138 -16.94 0.38 9.39
N LYS A 139 -17.31 -0.57 10.26
CA LYS A 139 -16.40 -1.04 11.32
C LYS A 139 -15.19 -1.77 10.72
N PHE A 140 -15.41 -2.58 9.68
CA PHE A 140 -14.32 -3.27 8.97
C PHE A 140 -13.48 -2.32 8.13
N ILE A 141 -14.11 -1.30 7.52
CA ILE A 141 -13.40 -0.24 6.79
C ILE A 141 -12.45 0.51 7.73
N ASN A 142 -12.93 0.93 8.91
CA ASN A 142 -12.12 1.68 9.88
C ASN A 142 -11.03 0.80 10.51
N ALA A 143 -11.36 -0.44 10.86
CA ALA A 143 -10.39 -1.43 11.34
C ALA A 143 -9.26 -1.68 10.32
N MET A 144 -9.61 -1.77 9.03
CA MET A 144 -8.64 -1.92 7.95
C MET A 144 -7.74 -0.69 7.83
N LYS A 145 -8.29 0.53 7.86
CA LYS A 145 -7.50 1.77 7.80
C LYS A 145 -6.45 1.82 8.92
N GLU A 146 -6.88 1.56 10.16
CA GLU A 146 -5.98 1.52 11.33
C GLU A 146 -4.93 0.40 11.20
N ALA A 147 -5.32 -0.78 10.73
CA ALA A 147 -4.39 -1.88 10.52
C ALA A 147 -3.32 -1.56 9.47
N PHE A 148 -3.72 -0.96 8.33
CA PHE A 148 -2.81 -0.52 7.27
C PHE A 148 -1.82 0.52 7.76
N GLU A 149 -2.29 1.55 8.45
CA GLU A 149 -1.43 2.55 9.07
C GLU A 149 -0.46 1.92 10.07
N THR A 150 -0.94 0.99 10.91
CA THR A 150 -0.09 0.33 11.90
C THR A 150 1.04 -0.46 11.26
N PHE A 151 0.76 -1.36 10.30
CA PHE A 151 1.79 -2.26 9.79
C PHE A 151 2.75 -1.57 8.83
N ILE A 152 2.27 -0.63 7.99
CA ILE A 152 3.13 0.10 7.05
C ILE A 152 4.20 0.86 7.83
N ASN A 153 3.80 1.49 8.95
CA ASN A 153 4.70 2.29 9.77
C ASN A 153 5.58 1.50 10.73
N LYS A 154 5.48 0.16 10.76
CA LYS A 154 6.47 -0.67 11.47
C LYS A 154 7.87 -0.56 10.86
N ARG A 155 7.97 -0.23 9.58
CA ARG A 155 9.25 0.02 8.91
C ARG A 155 9.46 1.52 8.74
N PRO A 156 10.39 2.14 9.48
CA PRO A 156 10.59 3.57 9.42
C PRO A 156 11.11 4.04 8.06
N ASN A 157 10.55 5.13 7.53
CA ASN A 157 10.98 5.91 6.36
C ASN A 157 11.02 5.18 5.00
N LYS A 158 11.32 3.87 4.95
CA LYS A 158 11.50 3.14 3.70
C LYS A 158 10.20 3.00 2.88
N PRO A 159 9.00 2.77 3.47
CA PRO A 159 7.75 2.84 2.72
C PRO A 159 7.56 4.16 1.98
N ALA A 160 7.84 5.30 2.63
CA ALA A 160 7.75 6.62 2.02
C ALA A 160 8.74 6.78 0.84
N GLU A 161 10.00 6.36 1.04
CA GLU A 161 11.04 6.36 0.00
C GLU A 161 10.63 5.52 -1.23
N LEU A 162 10.21 4.28 -1.00
CA LEU A 162 9.90 3.34 -2.08
C LEU A 162 8.65 3.76 -2.85
N ILE A 163 7.65 4.36 -2.21
CA ILE A 163 6.50 4.93 -2.91
C ILE A 163 6.93 6.10 -3.80
N ALA A 164 7.81 7.00 -3.33
CA ALA A 164 8.31 8.09 -4.16
C ALA A 164 9.02 7.55 -5.42
N LYS A 165 9.89 6.54 -5.25
CA LYS A 165 10.59 5.87 -6.35
C LYS A 165 9.64 5.14 -7.30
N TYR A 166 8.59 4.51 -6.77
CA TYR A 166 7.59 3.83 -7.58
C TYR A 166 6.82 4.82 -8.44
N VAL A 167 6.37 5.95 -7.88
CA VAL A 167 5.73 7.04 -8.62
C VAL A 167 6.67 7.60 -9.69
N ASP A 168 7.95 7.85 -9.37
CA ASP A 168 8.94 8.29 -10.37
C ASP A 168 9.05 7.31 -11.54
N SER A 169 9.12 6.01 -11.26
CA SER A 169 9.18 4.98 -12.30
C SER A 169 7.96 5.01 -13.23
N LYS A 170 6.76 5.28 -12.69
CA LYS A 170 5.51 5.33 -13.47
C LYS A 170 5.36 6.61 -14.28
N LEU A 171 5.93 7.71 -13.82
CA LEU A 171 5.92 9.02 -14.51
C LEU A 171 7.05 9.21 -15.53
N ARG A 172 7.95 8.24 -15.71
CA ARG A 172 9.01 8.32 -16.73
C ARG A 172 8.51 7.95 -18.13
N ALA A 173 9.03 8.64 -19.15
CA ALA A 173 8.69 8.50 -20.57
C ALA A 173 8.87 7.08 -21.18
N GLY A 174 9.50 6.16 -20.45
CA GLY A 174 9.63 4.76 -20.86
C GLY A 174 8.39 3.89 -20.59
N ASN A 175 7.40 4.41 -19.84
CA ASN A 175 6.21 3.67 -19.43
C ASN A 175 5.12 3.65 -20.53
N LYS A 176 5.49 3.17 -21.73
CA LYS A 176 4.60 3.14 -22.92
C LYS A 176 3.44 2.14 -22.83
N GLU A 177 3.36 1.36 -21.77
CA GLU A 177 2.38 0.29 -21.60
C GLU A 177 1.06 0.76 -20.97
N ALA A 178 1.02 1.95 -20.36
CA ALA A 178 -0.18 2.48 -19.71
C ALA A 178 -0.74 3.68 -20.47
N THR A 179 -2.05 3.67 -20.69
CA THR A 179 -2.80 4.87 -21.12
C THR A 179 -2.81 5.93 -20.02
N ASP A 180 -3.05 7.19 -20.39
CA ASP A 180 -3.15 8.29 -19.41
C ASP A 180 -4.24 8.02 -18.35
N GLU A 181 -5.33 7.33 -18.73
CA GLU A 181 -6.41 6.96 -17.80
C GLU A 181 -5.98 5.87 -16.81
N GLU A 182 -5.24 4.85 -17.27
CA GLU A 182 -4.70 3.81 -16.40
C GLU A 182 -3.63 4.37 -15.46
N LEU A 183 -2.80 5.28 -15.96
CA LEU A 183 -1.81 5.98 -15.17
C LEU A 183 -2.48 6.81 -14.07
N GLU A 184 -3.54 7.54 -14.39
CA GLU A 184 -4.30 8.34 -13.42
C GLU A 184 -4.92 7.45 -12.32
N LYS A 185 -5.58 6.34 -12.71
CA LYS A 185 -6.11 5.36 -11.75
C LYS A 185 -5.02 4.77 -10.86
N MET A 186 -3.85 4.51 -11.42
CA MET A 186 -2.70 4.00 -10.67
C MET A 186 -2.19 5.04 -9.66
N LEU A 187 -2.07 6.31 -10.06
CA LEU A 187 -1.68 7.39 -9.15
C LEU A 187 -2.69 7.56 -8.01
N ASP A 188 -3.98 7.47 -8.29
CA ASP A 188 -5.02 7.52 -7.25
C ASP A 188 -4.87 6.39 -6.23
N LYS A 189 -4.65 5.15 -6.69
CA LYS A 189 -4.40 4.02 -5.79
C LYS A 189 -3.16 4.24 -4.91
N ILE A 190 -2.08 4.77 -5.48
CA ILE A 190 -0.87 5.10 -4.72
C ILE A 190 -1.16 6.19 -3.67
N MET A 191 -1.96 7.21 -4.01
CA MET A 191 -2.35 8.27 -3.07
C MET A 191 -3.24 7.75 -1.93
N ILE A 192 -4.01 6.69 -2.15
CA ILE A 192 -4.71 5.99 -1.06
C ILE A 192 -3.69 5.39 -0.07
N ILE A 193 -2.67 4.69 -0.56
CA ILE A 193 -1.63 4.10 0.30
C ILE A 193 -0.79 5.16 1.00
N PHE A 194 -0.45 6.25 0.30
CA PHE A 194 0.32 7.38 0.84
C PHE A 194 -0.31 7.96 2.11
N ARG A 195 -1.65 7.95 2.22
CA ARG A 195 -2.35 8.44 3.42
C ARG A 195 -2.04 7.64 4.69
N PHE A 196 -1.58 6.39 4.58
CA PHE A 196 -1.25 5.54 5.71
C PHE A 196 0.19 5.69 6.20
N ILE A 197 1.03 6.49 5.55
CA ILE A 197 2.47 6.56 5.84
C ILE A 197 2.82 7.71 6.78
N TYR A 198 3.66 7.41 7.76
CA TYR A 198 4.39 8.38 8.58
C TYR A 198 5.66 8.82 7.87
N GLY A 199 6.05 10.08 8.06
CA GLY A 199 7.25 10.62 7.42
C GLY A 199 7.01 10.98 5.96
N LYS A 200 5.91 11.70 5.69
CA LYS A 200 5.59 12.25 4.35
C LYS A 200 6.70 13.19 3.83
N ASP A 201 7.47 13.78 4.73
CA ASP A 201 8.69 14.55 4.44
C ASP A 201 9.76 13.74 3.71
N VAL A 202 9.91 12.44 4.03
CA VAL A 202 10.79 11.53 3.31
C VAL A 202 10.30 11.35 1.88
N PHE A 203 9.01 11.02 1.70
CA PHE A 203 8.42 10.90 0.36
C PHE A 203 8.66 12.19 -0.43
N GLU A 204 8.41 13.34 0.17
CA GLU A 204 8.58 14.64 -0.45
C GLU A 204 10.03 14.90 -0.88
N ALA A 205 11.02 14.60 -0.03
CA ALA A 205 12.43 14.79 -0.34
C ALA A 205 12.87 13.94 -1.55
N PHE A 206 12.49 12.66 -1.58
CA PHE A 206 12.78 11.77 -2.71
C PHE A 206 12.01 12.20 -3.96
N TYR A 207 10.72 12.47 -3.83
CA TYR A 207 9.87 12.90 -4.94
C TYR A 207 10.35 14.21 -5.58
N LYS A 208 10.72 15.22 -4.78
CA LYS A 208 11.28 16.49 -5.27
C LYS A 208 12.56 16.30 -6.05
N LYS A 209 13.48 15.49 -5.49
CA LYS A 209 14.74 15.18 -6.15
C LYS A 209 14.45 14.56 -7.52
N ASP A 210 13.63 13.52 -7.56
CA ASP A 210 13.36 12.77 -8.78
C ASP A 210 12.55 13.60 -9.79
N LEU A 211 11.59 14.42 -9.34
CA LEU A 211 10.89 15.40 -10.17
C LEU A 211 11.86 16.39 -10.81
N ALA A 212 12.81 16.93 -10.04
CA ALA A 212 13.84 17.83 -10.58
C ALA A 212 14.68 17.13 -11.66
N LYS A 213 15.02 15.84 -11.47
CA LYS A 213 15.70 15.03 -12.49
C LYS A 213 14.84 14.87 -13.75
N ARG A 214 13.55 14.55 -13.61
CA ARG A 214 12.63 14.36 -14.76
C ARG A 214 12.45 15.64 -15.56
N LEU A 215 12.22 16.78 -14.88
CA LEU A 215 12.01 18.07 -15.52
C LEU A 215 13.27 18.57 -16.25
N LEU A 216 14.45 18.45 -15.64
CA LEU A 216 15.70 18.95 -16.23
C LEU A 216 16.21 18.09 -17.38
N VAL A 217 15.92 16.79 -17.38
CA VAL A 217 16.40 15.85 -18.41
C VAL A 217 15.31 15.53 -19.46
N GLY A 218 14.11 16.08 -19.32
CA GLY A 218 13.04 15.98 -20.32
C GLY A 218 12.54 14.56 -20.55
N LYS A 219 12.37 13.76 -19.49
CA LYS A 219 11.90 12.36 -19.59
C LYS A 219 10.61 12.07 -18.81
N SER A 220 9.73 13.05 -18.67
CA SER A 220 8.38 12.81 -18.12
C SER A 220 7.49 12.12 -19.16
N ALA A 221 6.62 11.23 -18.71
CA ALA A 221 5.66 10.50 -19.54
C ALA A 221 4.59 11.43 -20.12
N SER A 222 4.04 12.32 -19.29
CA SER A 222 3.03 13.29 -19.68
C SER A 222 3.14 14.53 -18.79
N VAL A 223 3.03 15.71 -19.38
CA VAL A 223 2.98 16.98 -18.64
C VAL A 223 1.72 17.07 -17.79
N ASP A 224 0.61 16.53 -18.29
CA ASP A 224 -0.67 16.56 -17.58
C ASP A 224 -0.67 15.56 -16.41
N ALA A 225 -0.03 14.40 -16.55
CA ALA A 225 0.17 13.48 -15.44
C ALA A 225 1.03 14.09 -14.31
N GLU A 226 2.09 14.84 -14.63
CA GLU A 226 2.91 15.53 -13.63
C GLU A 226 2.09 16.62 -12.90
N LYS A 227 1.28 17.40 -13.63
CA LYS A 227 0.37 18.39 -13.03
C LYS A 227 -0.69 17.73 -12.14
N SER A 228 -1.27 16.61 -12.60
CA SER A 228 -2.23 15.82 -11.83
C SER A 228 -1.63 15.34 -10.52
N MET A 229 -0.45 14.71 -10.58
CA MET A 229 0.26 14.25 -9.38
C MET A 229 0.56 15.40 -8.41
N LEU A 230 1.04 16.53 -8.93
CA LEU A 230 1.27 17.73 -8.10
C LEU A 230 -0.04 18.26 -7.50
N SER A 231 -1.16 18.21 -8.21
CA SER A 231 -2.47 18.59 -7.68
C SER A 231 -2.90 17.68 -6.51
N LYS A 232 -2.73 16.36 -6.68
CA LYS A 232 -3.01 15.37 -5.63
C LYS A 232 -2.13 15.57 -4.38
N LEU A 233 -0.88 15.99 -4.56
CA LEU A 233 0.04 16.34 -3.46
C LEU A 233 -0.24 17.73 -2.86
N LYS A 234 -0.66 18.70 -3.67
CA LYS A 234 -1.01 20.08 -3.26
C LYS A 234 -2.21 20.14 -2.32
N HIS A 235 -3.09 19.13 -2.37
CA HIS A 235 -4.14 19.00 -1.37
C HIS A 235 -3.58 18.74 0.05
N GLU A 236 -2.26 18.59 0.21
CA GLU A 236 -1.58 18.41 1.51
C GLU A 236 -0.34 19.30 1.83
N ASP A 237 0.26 20.15 0.96
CA ASP A 237 1.19 21.23 1.44
C ASP A 237 1.70 22.29 0.42
N GLY A 238 2.17 23.43 0.94
CA GLY A 238 2.57 24.68 0.23
C GLY A 238 4.01 24.76 -0.30
N GLU A 239 4.73 23.66 -0.40
CA GLU A 239 6.19 23.64 -0.64
C GLU A 239 6.62 23.66 -2.12
N LEU A 240 5.72 23.27 -3.04
CA LEU A 240 5.95 23.42 -4.49
C LEU A 240 6.23 24.89 -4.88
N ARG A 241 5.60 25.83 -4.18
CA ARG A 241 5.83 27.27 -4.36
C ARG A 241 7.29 27.64 -4.10
N ARG A 242 7.95 27.06 -3.09
CA ARG A 242 9.37 27.32 -2.82
C ARG A 242 10.30 26.80 -3.92
N THR A 243 10.01 25.62 -4.48
CA THR A 243 10.83 25.02 -5.54
C THR A 243 10.73 25.81 -6.84
N LEU A 244 9.51 26.12 -7.29
CA LEU A 244 9.30 26.96 -8.47
C LEU A 244 9.88 28.37 -8.27
N GLN A 245 9.86 28.90 -7.05
CA GLN A 245 10.43 30.21 -6.72
C GLN A 245 11.95 30.21 -6.91
N SER A 246 12.64 29.11 -6.56
CA SER A 246 14.08 28.98 -6.77
C SER A 246 14.48 28.96 -8.25
N LEU A 247 13.68 28.29 -9.10
CA LEU A 247 13.95 28.10 -10.54
C LEU A 247 13.54 29.30 -11.39
N ALA A 248 12.49 30.02 -10.99
CA ALA A 248 11.91 31.11 -11.78
C ALA A 248 12.16 32.51 -11.20
N CYS A 249 12.26 32.63 -9.87
CA CYS A 249 12.42 33.92 -9.18
C CYS A 249 13.85 34.12 -8.61
N GLY A 250 14.72 33.10 -8.69
CA GLY A 250 16.09 33.10 -8.20
C GLY A 250 17.11 33.86 -9.06
N LYS A 251 18.40 33.70 -8.76
CA LYS A 251 19.52 34.35 -9.48
C LYS A 251 19.77 33.70 -10.85
N ALA A 252 19.65 32.39 -10.94
CA ALA A 252 19.72 31.63 -12.19
C ALA A 252 18.29 31.30 -12.64
N ARG A 253 17.71 32.17 -13.48
CA ARG A 253 16.32 32.07 -13.93
C ARG A 253 16.23 31.19 -15.16
N VAL A 254 16.30 29.88 -14.94
CA VAL A 254 16.14 28.87 -16.01
C VAL A 254 14.69 28.78 -16.50
N LEU A 255 13.73 29.15 -15.65
CA LEU A 255 12.33 29.32 -16.02
C LEU A 255 11.93 30.80 -15.95
N ALA A 256 11.05 31.24 -16.84
CA ALA A 256 10.42 32.54 -16.77
C ALA A 256 8.97 32.40 -16.26
N LYS A 257 8.65 33.16 -15.21
CA LYS A 257 7.33 33.21 -14.56
C LYS A 257 6.48 34.33 -15.14
N ASN A 258 5.24 34.02 -15.48
CA ASN A 258 4.21 34.98 -15.89
C ASN A 258 2.95 34.82 -15.02
N PRO A 259 2.48 35.86 -14.31
CA PRO A 259 3.09 37.19 -14.16
C PRO A 259 4.41 37.19 -13.36
N LYS A 260 5.34 38.06 -13.77
CA LYS A 260 6.64 38.22 -13.10
C LYS A 260 6.43 38.73 -11.67
N GLY A 261 7.05 38.06 -10.70
CA GLY A 261 6.93 38.41 -9.28
C GLY A 261 7.89 37.59 -8.42
N LYS A 262 7.99 37.92 -7.13
CA LYS A 262 8.76 37.12 -6.17
C LYS A 262 7.98 35.90 -5.69
N ASP A 263 6.67 36.02 -5.55
CA ASP A 263 5.79 35.00 -4.97
C ASP A 263 5.07 34.20 -6.05
N ILE A 264 4.67 32.97 -5.72
CA ILE A 264 4.03 32.02 -6.63
C ILE A 264 2.57 31.81 -6.25
N GLU A 265 1.70 32.18 -7.16
CA GLU A 265 0.26 32.09 -7.10
C GLU A 265 -0.25 30.95 -8.01
N ASP A 266 -1.45 30.45 -7.74
CA ASP A 266 -1.97 29.26 -8.42
C ASP A 266 -2.29 29.47 -9.91
N GLY A 267 -2.38 30.73 -10.37
CA GLY A 267 -2.56 31.11 -11.78
C GLY A 267 -1.27 31.34 -12.57
N ASP A 268 -0.11 31.20 -11.95
CA ASP A 268 1.17 31.51 -12.60
C ASP A 268 1.56 30.47 -13.66
N LYS A 269 2.04 30.96 -14.81
CA LYS A 269 2.56 30.16 -15.92
C LYS A 269 4.08 30.23 -15.93
N PHE A 270 4.73 29.08 -16.15
CA PHE A 270 6.18 28.96 -16.24
C PHE A 270 6.55 28.45 -17.63
N ILE A 271 7.48 29.16 -18.28
CA ILE A 271 8.02 28.81 -19.60
C ILE A 271 9.55 28.68 -19.51
N CYS A 272 10.15 27.92 -20.41
CA CYS A 272 11.62 27.88 -20.54
C CYS A 272 12.14 29.30 -20.85
N ASN A 273 13.19 29.74 -20.16
CA ASN A 273 13.75 31.06 -20.40
C ASN A 273 14.77 31.01 -21.54
N ASP A 274 14.33 31.29 -22.76
CA ASP A 274 15.18 31.31 -23.95
C ASP A 274 16.24 32.45 -23.91
N ASP A 275 16.02 33.48 -23.08
CA ASP A 275 16.94 34.61 -22.88
C ASP A 275 17.98 34.35 -21.77
N PHE A 276 18.09 33.12 -21.27
CA PHE A 276 19.00 32.81 -20.18
C PHE A 276 20.46 33.04 -20.57
N LYS A 277 21.11 34.00 -19.90
CA LYS A 277 22.54 34.33 -20.06
C LYS A 277 23.28 34.18 -18.74
N HIS A 278 24.44 33.53 -18.76
CA HIS A 278 25.29 33.36 -17.59
C HIS A 278 26.77 33.59 -17.93
N LYS A 279 27.53 34.12 -16.97
CA LYS A 279 28.95 34.46 -17.16
C LYS A 279 29.88 33.26 -17.29
N LEU A 280 29.43 32.08 -16.87
CA LEU A 280 30.18 30.82 -16.95
C LEU A 280 29.62 29.95 -18.08
N PHE A 281 30.51 29.49 -18.99
CA PHE A 281 30.16 28.54 -20.05
C PHE A 281 29.83 27.14 -19.49
N ARG A 282 30.51 26.74 -18.41
CA ARG A 282 30.14 25.61 -17.55
C ARG A 282 29.47 26.15 -16.30
N ILE A 283 28.16 26.26 -16.36
CA ILE A 283 27.36 26.47 -15.15
C ILE A 283 27.26 25.08 -14.50
N LYS A 284 27.70 24.96 -13.24
CA LYS A 284 27.44 23.74 -12.45
C LYS A 284 25.96 23.72 -12.09
N ILE A 285 25.13 23.40 -13.07
CA ILE A 285 23.85 22.75 -12.88
C ILE A 285 24.25 21.29 -12.77
N ASN A 286 24.10 20.69 -11.58
CA ASN A 286 24.59 19.33 -11.31
C ASN A 286 24.35 18.43 -12.54
N GLN A 287 25.38 17.70 -12.99
CA GLN A 287 25.18 16.64 -13.97
C GLN A 287 24.29 15.59 -13.33
N ILE A 288 22.99 15.65 -13.63
CA ILE A 288 22.01 14.76 -13.04
C ILE A 288 22.13 13.42 -13.74
N GLN A 289 22.76 12.46 -13.06
CA GLN A 289 22.62 11.06 -13.43
C GLN A 289 21.21 10.59 -13.06
N MET A 290 20.53 9.94 -14.01
CA MET A 290 19.18 9.40 -13.85
C MET A 290 19.10 8.24 -12.85
N LYS A 291 20.21 7.51 -12.69
CA LYS A 291 20.38 6.51 -11.65
C LYS A 291 20.84 7.24 -10.40
N GLU A 292 20.06 7.11 -9.34
CA GLU A 292 20.47 7.49 -8.00
C GLU A 292 21.67 6.64 -7.57
N THR A 293 22.72 7.28 -7.05
CA THR A 293 23.84 6.57 -6.42
C THR A 293 23.54 6.31 -4.93
N VAL A 294 24.26 5.37 -4.32
CA VAL A 294 24.10 5.07 -2.89
C VAL A 294 24.43 6.29 -2.04
N GLU A 295 25.42 7.10 -2.44
CA GLU A 295 25.79 8.34 -1.77
C GLU A 295 24.68 9.40 -1.89
N GLU A 296 24.05 9.53 -3.07
CA GLU A 296 22.91 10.45 -3.25
C GLU A 296 21.71 10.03 -2.40
N GLN A 297 21.45 8.73 -2.27
CA GLN A 297 20.37 8.18 -1.44
C GLN A 297 20.63 8.47 0.04
N ALA A 298 21.84 8.19 0.51
CA ALA A 298 22.25 8.45 1.90
C ALA A 298 22.19 9.94 2.23
N SER A 299 22.69 10.80 1.33
CA SER A 299 22.67 12.26 1.52
C SER A 299 21.26 12.83 1.54
N THR A 300 20.35 12.30 0.70
CA THR A 300 18.93 12.72 0.74
C THR A 300 18.32 12.37 2.09
N THR A 301 18.61 11.16 2.59
CA THR A 301 18.09 10.67 3.87
C THR A 301 18.61 11.49 5.05
N GLU A 302 19.91 11.77 5.07
CA GLU A 302 20.55 12.55 6.15
C GLU A 302 19.98 13.97 6.24
N ARG A 303 19.73 14.64 5.11
CA ARG A 303 19.11 15.96 5.09
C ARG A 303 17.71 15.96 5.71
N VAL A 304 16.90 14.95 5.42
CA VAL A 304 15.55 14.83 6.03
C VAL A 304 15.67 14.76 7.56
N PHE A 305 16.61 13.96 8.08
CA PHE A 305 16.81 13.86 9.52
C PHE A 305 17.30 15.17 10.16
N GLN A 306 18.18 15.91 9.50
CA GLN A 306 18.62 17.23 9.95
C GLN A 306 17.46 18.23 9.95
N ASP A 307 16.66 18.25 8.88
CA ASP A 307 15.50 19.14 8.76
C ASP A 307 14.44 18.85 9.85
N ARG A 308 14.25 17.58 10.24
CA ARG A 308 13.37 17.19 11.35
C ARG A 308 13.79 17.84 12.68
N GLN A 309 15.10 17.92 12.96
CA GLN A 309 15.58 18.56 14.20
C GLN A 309 15.16 20.04 14.26
N TYR A 310 15.36 20.78 13.17
CA TYR A 310 14.95 22.19 13.10
C TYR A 310 13.43 22.37 13.19
N GLN A 311 12.65 21.44 12.60
CA GLN A 311 11.19 21.46 12.70
C GLN A 311 10.69 21.17 14.11
N ILE A 312 11.33 20.24 14.83
CA ILE A 312 11.06 19.95 16.24
C ILE A 312 11.34 21.19 17.09
N ASP A 313 12.51 21.80 16.95
CA ASP A 313 12.89 23.01 17.68
C ASP A 313 11.87 24.14 17.43
N ALA A 314 11.52 24.39 16.17
CA ALA A 314 10.55 25.40 15.79
C ALA A 314 9.13 25.11 16.34
N ALA A 315 8.70 23.85 16.36
CA ALA A 315 7.42 23.43 16.93
C ALA A 315 7.39 23.66 18.45
N ILE A 316 8.42 23.23 19.17
CA ILE A 316 8.56 23.42 20.62
C ILE A 316 8.52 24.91 20.96
N VAL A 317 9.29 25.75 20.25
CA VAL A 317 9.31 27.21 20.47
C VAL A 317 7.92 27.82 20.25
N ARG A 318 7.19 27.43 19.20
CA ARG A 318 5.83 27.91 18.94
C ARG A 318 4.85 27.52 20.05
N ILE A 319 4.87 26.26 20.49
CA ILE A 319 4.00 25.73 21.56
C ILE A 319 4.29 26.46 22.87
N MET A 320 5.56 26.51 23.28
CA MET A 320 5.98 27.13 24.54
C MET A 320 5.70 28.64 24.57
N LYS A 321 5.82 29.32 23.42
CA LYS A 321 5.44 30.73 23.30
C LYS A 321 3.95 30.98 23.56
N MET A 322 3.09 30.04 23.16
CA MET A 322 1.63 30.14 23.31
C MET A 322 1.17 29.74 24.72
N ARG A 323 1.61 28.58 25.22
CA ARG A 323 1.14 28.01 26.50
C ARG A 323 1.84 28.58 27.73
N LYS A 324 3.05 29.12 27.59
CA LYS A 324 3.95 29.64 28.65
C LYS A 324 4.44 28.61 29.67
N THR A 325 3.57 27.70 30.11
CA THR A 325 3.89 26.56 30.97
C THR A 325 3.15 25.32 30.46
N LEU A 326 3.85 24.19 30.44
CA LEU A 326 3.28 22.91 30.02
C LEU A 326 4.07 21.77 30.67
N SER A 327 3.41 20.67 31.04
CA SER A 327 4.13 19.49 31.52
C SER A 327 4.84 18.79 30.36
N HIS A 328 5.93 18.09 30.65
CA HIS A 328 6.72 17.39 29.62
C HIS A 328 5.85 16.46 28.76
N ASN A 329 4.99 15.63 29.38
CA ASN A 329 4.15 14.69 28.65
C ASN A 329 3.12 15.38 27.75
N LEU A 330 2.55 16.51 28.19
CA LEU A 330 1.63 17.29 27.36
C LEU A 330 2.36 17.98 26.20
N LEU A 331 3.59 18.45 26.42
CA LEU A 331 4.43 19.00 25.36
C LEU A 331 4.75 17.96 24.30
N VAL A 332 5.16 16.75 24.70
CA VAL A 332 5.42 15.64 23.78
C VAL A 332 4.17 15.34 22.94
N SER A 333 2.99 15.22 23.57
CA SER A 333 1.74 14.99 22.84
C SER A 333 1.37 16.13 21.87
N GLU A 334 1.55 17.40 22.26
CA GLU A 334 1.28 18.53 21.35
C GLU A 334 2.28 18.57 20.17
N VAL A 335 3.55 18.24 20.41
CA VAL A 335 4.58 18.15 19.35
C VAL A 335 4.25 17.01 18.37
N TYR A 336 3.87 15.83 18.88
CA TYR A 336 3.43 14.70 18.04
C TYR A 336 2.21 15.05 17.17
N ASN A 337 1.26 15.84 17.69
CA ASN A 337 0.09 16.27 16.93
C ASN A 337 0.43 17.32 15.85
N GLN A 338 1.48 18.12 16.03
CA GLN A 338 1.90 19.11 15.05
C GLN A 338 2.80 18.54 13.94
N LEU A 339 3.59 17.53 14.24
CA LEU A 339 4.59 16.99 13.32
C LEU A 339 4.06 15.76 12.58
N LYS A 340 4.26 15.70 11.26
CA LYS A 340 3.81 14.59 10.40
C LYS A 340 4.84 13.46 10.27
N PHE A 341 5.75 13.34 11.24
CA PHE A 341 6.81 12.34 11.28
C PHE A 341 7.10 11.91 12.72
N PRO A 342 7.65 10.70 12.94
CA PRO A 342 8.02 10.25 14.29
C PRO A 342 9.07 11.18 14.91
N VAL A 343 8.83 11.59 16.16
CA VAL A 343 9.65 12.50 16.96
C VAL A 343 10.51 11.73 17.94
#